data_AF-A0A0C2X817-F1
#
_entry.id   AF-A0A0C2X817-F1
#
_cell.length_a   1.000
_cell.length_b   1.000
_cell.length_c   1.000
_cell.angle_alpha   90.00
_cell.angle_beta   90.00
_cell.angle_gamma   90.00
#
_symmetry.space_group_name_H-M   'P 1'
#
loop_
_entity.id
_entity.type
_entity.pdbx_description
1 polymer ?
#
loop_
_entity_poly.entity_id
_entity_poly.type
_entity_poly.pdbx_seq_one_letter_code
_entity_poly.pdbx_strand_id
1 'polypeptide(L)'
;MVGAFHGYAHERACQLAWHPLYMKGTGRTEGEGCEHIFSSSNDLARNTRYASQFHRHQAINDHFKFWDQDKYALLSTFIVNHYRQAVQVIKELEGDLANNKKNLGCSDDDFERHFIAEQQYLSNLEKPDPVVEMKKEYVKSLRQLAIYRQEWETTRHATINFRQQLAASGDNTGISQATFQAEISYGQVQNAEALVTLYEVMLGVSEQWTENSPEYRQYYKENVETSYRKAVDELERAVVMRIWELTKMKATGTGTYIRLVMDWT
;
A
#
# COMPACT_ATOMS: atom_id res chain seq x y z
N MET A 1 16.05 12.85 -3.85
CA MET A 1 15.28 13.30 -2.68
C MET A 1 13.82 13.34 -3.07
N VAL A 2 12.96 12.75 -2.27
CA VAL A 2 11.49 12.85 -2.42
C VAL A 2 11.00 13.88 -1.41
N GLY A 3 10.01 14.70 -1.74
CA GLY A 3 9.39 15.62 -0.78
C GLY A 3 8.85 14.88 0.45
N ALA A 4 8.93 15.48 1.63
CA ALA A 4 8.57 14.85 2.90
C ALA A 4 7.10 14.43 2.97
N PHE A 5 6.21 15.09 2.22
CA PHE A 5 4.80 14.72 2.17
C PHE A 5 4.60 13.40 1.40
N HIS A 6 5.36 13.23 0.32
CA HIS A 6 5.30 12.04 -0.53
C HIS A 6 6.18 10.91 -0.03
N GLY A 7 7.26 11.22 0.68
CA GLY A 7 8.28 10.27 1.09
C GLY A 7 7.69 9.08 1.86
N TYR A 8 6.77 9.33 2.79
CA TYR A 8 6.11 8.26 3.56
C TYR A 8 5.20 7.33 2.74
N ALA A 9 4.78 7.74 1.54
CA ALA A 9 3.99 6.89 0.64
C ALA A 9 4.85 5.89 -0.16
N HIS A 10 6.18 6.08 -0.17
CA HIS A 10 7.09 5.12 -0.80
C HIS A 10 7.38 3.94 0.14
N GLU A 11 7.85 2.84 -0.44
CA GLU A 11 8.39 1.71 0.34
C GLU A 11 9.53 2.14 1.26
N ARG A 12 9.71 1.41 2.36
CA ARG A 12 10.67 1.77 3.41
C ARG A 12 12.10 1.91 2.91
N ALA A 13 12.54 1.06 1.97
CA ALA A 13 13.86 1.15 1.38
C ALA A 13 14.10 2.50 0.65
N CYS A 14 13.10 2.97 -0.10
CA CYS A 14 13.14 4.27 -0.75
C CYS A 14 13.11 5.42 0.27
N GLN A 15 12.33 5.28 1.35
CA GLN A 15 12.31 6.26 2.45
C GLN A 15 13.71 6.44 3.05
N LEU A 16 14.39 5.35 3.43
CA LEU A 16 15.71 5.42 4.04
C LEU A 16 16.75 6.10 3.12
N ALA A 17 16.65 5.87 1.81
CA ALA A 17 17.59 6.43 0.85
C ALA A 17 17.30 7.90 0.47
N TRP A 18 16.03 8.31 0.43
CA TRP A 18 15.62 9.54 -0.26
C TRP A 18 14.70 10.47 0.53
N HIS A 19 14.19 10.06 1.69
CA HIS A 19 13.36 10.91 2.53
C HIS A 19 14.22 12.03 3.16
N PRO A 20 13.75 13.30 3.22
CA PRO A 20 14.57 14.41 3.68
C PRO A 20 15.07 14.23 5.12
N LEU A 21 14.32 13.52 5.97
CA LEU A 21 14.73 13.17 7.34
C LEU A 21 16.02 12.36 7.44
N TYR A 22 16.31 11.49 6.48
CA TYR A 22 17.48 10.61 6.50
C TYR A 22 18.63 11.15 5.64
N MET A 23 18.40 12.25 4.92
CA MET A 23 19.43 12.89 4.10
C MET A 23 20.16 13.96 4.90
N LYS A 24 21.47 13.78 5.10
CA LYS A 24 22.28 14.80 5.76
C LYS A 24 22.29 16.11 4.97
N GLY A 25 22.04 17.23 5.63
CA GLY A 25 22.13 18.57 5.04
C GLY A 25 20.82 19.17 4.52
N THR A 26 19.72 18.40 4.49
CA THR A 26 18.37 18.92 4.22
C THR A 26 17.84 19.82 5.34
N GLY A 27 18.37 19.67 6.56
CA GLY A 27 17.91 20.43 7.71
C GLY A 27 16.43 20.18 7.98
N ARG A 28 15.66 21.26 8.19
CA ARG A 28 14.21 21.18 8.44
C ARG A 28 13.36 21.50 7.20
N THR A 29 13.94 21.39 6.00
CA THR A 29 13.19 21.66 4.76
C THR A 29 12.33 20.46 4.39
N GLU A 30 11.12 20.73 3.90
CA GLU A 30 10.17 19.69 3.46
C GLU A 30 10.51 19.08 2.08
N GLY A 31 11.37 19.72 1.28
CA GLY A 31 11.74 19.20 -0.05
C GLY A 31 10.67 19.34 -1.14
N GLU A 32 9.54 20.00 -0.85
CA GLU A 32 8.38 20.19 -1.77
C GLU A 32 8.52 21.44 -2.68
N GLY A 33 9.75 21.86 -2.97
CA GLY A 33 10.01 23.11 -3.69
C GLY A 33 9.42 23.12 -5.10
N CYS A 34 9.47 21.98 -5.79
CA CYS A 34 8.93 21.82 -7.14
C CYS A 34 7.41 21.95 -7.16
N GLU A 35 6.73 21.36 -6.18
CA GLU A 35 5.28 21.36 -6.00
C GLU A 35 4.77 22.78 -5.77
N HIS A 36 5.48 23.57 -4.95
CA HIS A 36 5.18 25.00 -4.77
C HIS A 36 5.32 25.80 -6.06
N ILE A 37 6.38 25.53 -6.85
CA ILE A 37 6.60 26.17 -8.15
C ILE A 37 5.45 25.82 -9.10
N PHE A 38 5.11 24.54 -9.24
CA PHE A 38 4.03 24.08 -10.11
C PHE A 38 2.68 24.67 -9.71
N SER A 39 2.39 24.68 -8.41
CA SER A 39 1.18 25.30 -7.87
C SER A 39 1.08 26.78 -8.25
N SER A 40 2.16 27.54 -8.06
CA SER A 40 2.20 28.97 -8.45
C SER A 40 2.05 29.18 -9.95
N SER A 41 2.55 28.26 -10.78
CA SER A 41 2.47 28.39 -12.23
C SER A 41 1.04 28.28 -12.77
N ASN A 42 0.11 27.72 -11.98
CA ASN A 42 -1.31 27.66 -12.36
C ASN A 42 -1.93 29.05 -12.55
N ASP A 43 -1.39 30.09 -11.91
CA ASP A 43 -1.85 31.47 -12.09
C ASP A 43 -1.70 31.96 -13.54
N LEU A 44 -0.74 31.39 -14.28
CA LEU A 44 -0.53 31.71 -15.70
C LEU A 44 -1.61 31.14 -16.61
N ALA A 45 -2.34 30.11 -16.18
CA ALA A 45 -3.26 29.37 -17.04
C ALA A 45 -4.35 30.28 -17.65
N ARG A 46 -4.90 31.21 -16.85
CA ARG A 46 -5.95 32.13 -17.29
C ARG A 46 -5.44 33.13 -18.34
N ASN A 47 -4.27 33.71 -18.10
CA ASN A 47 -3.72 34.79 -18.94
C ASN A 47 -3.08 34.26 -20.22
N THR A 48 -2.60 33.02 -20.22
CA THR A 48 -1.91 32.42 -21.37
C THR A 48 -2.81 31.60 -22.31
N ARG A 49 -4.06 31.33 -21.91
CA ARG A 49 -5.01 30.49 -22.65
C ARG A 49 -5.25 30.96 -24.09
N TYR A 50 -5.45 32.27 -24.26
CA TYR A 50 -5.72 32.91 -25.55
C TYR A 50 -4.55 33.77 -26.05
N ALA A 51 -3.41 33.74 -25.35
CA ALA A 51 -2.21 34.46 -25.76
C ALA A 51 -1.57 33.81 -26.99
N SER A 52 -0.97 34.62 -27.87
CA SER A 52 -0.11 34.08 -28.92
C SER A 52 1.10 33.36 -28.31
N GLN A 53 1.76 32.50 -29.09
CA GLN A 53 2.92 31.73 -28.62
C GLN A 53 4.00 32.62 -28.00
N PHE A 54 4.29 33.76 -28.64
CA PHE A 54 5.27 34.72 -28.14
C PHE A 54 4.89 35.26 -26.75
N HIS A 55 3.66 35.78 -26.59
CA HIS A 55 3.20 36.34 -25.32
C HIS A 55 3.07 35.28 -24.22
N ARG A 56 2.72 34.03 -24.58
CA ARG A 56 2.72 32.91 -23.64
C ARG A 56 4.12 32.65 -23.09
N HIS A 57 5.13 32.55 -23.95
CA HIS A 57 6.52 32.35 -23.51
C HIS A 57 7.01 33.53 -22.67
N GLN A 58 6.67 34.77 -23.05
CA GLN A 58 7.03 35.95 -22.27
C GLN A 58 6.42 35.91 -20.87
N ALA A 59 5.12 35.63 -20.75
CA ALA A 59 4.44 35.54 -19.45
C ALA A 59 5.03 34.44 -18.55
N ILE A 60 5.35 33.27 -19.12
CA ILE A 60 6.00 32.17 -18.38
C ILE A 60 7.38 32.61 -17.88
N ASN A 61 8.19 33.25 -18.73
CA ASN A 61 9.52 33.73 -18.36
C ASN A 61 9.45 34.78 -17.25
N ASP A 62 8.53 35.75 -17.37
CA ASP A 62 8.41 36.84 -16.41
C ASP A 62 7.90 36.32 -15.06
N HIS A 63 6.97 35.35 -15.05
CA HIS A 63 6.53 34.66 -13.84
C HIS A 63 7.69 34.03 -13.07
N PHE A 64 8.52 33.23 -13.75
CA PHE A 64 9.63 32.55 -13.08
C PHE A 64 10.77 33.49 -12.69
N LYS A 65 11.02 34.56 -13.45
CA LYS A 65 11.94 35.63 -13.03
C LYS A 65 11.48 36.31 -11.75
N PHE A 66 10.20 36.67 -11.69
CA PHE A 66 9.63 37.31 -10.51
C PHE A 66 9.66 36.36 -9.30
N TRP A 67 9.27 35.10 -9.52
CA TRP A 67 9.32 34.07 -8.47
C TRP A 67 10.72 33.87 -7.91
N ASP A 68 11.75 33.84 -8.77
CA ASP A 68 13.16 33.73 -8.35
C ASP A 68 13.59 34.93 -7.50
N GLN A 69 13.24 36.15 -7.91
CA GLN A 69 13.51 37.37 -7.15
C GLN A 69 12.84 37.34 -5.77
N ASP A 70 11.58 36.93 -5.69
CA ASP A 70 10.85 36.77 -4.43
C ASP A 70 11.51 35.74 -3.52
N LYS A 71 11.91 34.59 -4.06
CA LYS A 71 12.62 33.56 -3.27
C LYS A 71 13.96 34.04 -2.77
N TYR A 72 14.72 34.74 -3.62
CA TYR A 72 15.99 35.32 -3.22
C TYR A 72 15.81 36.35 -2.10
N ALA A 73 14.82 37.24 -2.22
CA ALA A 73 14.50 38.22 -1.18
C ALA A 73 14.07 37.58 0.15
N LEU A 74 13.36 36.45 0.10
CA LEU A 74 12.88 35.73 1.28
C LEU A 74 13.88 34.72 1.86
N LEU A 75 15.00 34.45 1.18
CA LEU A 75 15.94 33.38 1.53
C LEU A 75 16.51 33.53 2.94
N SER A 76 16.91 34.75 3.33
CA SER A 76 17.49 35.01 4.65
C SER A 76 16.48 34.73 5.78
N THR A 77 15.25 35.23 5.62
CA THR A 77 14.14 34.99 6.55
C THR A 77 13.80 33.50 6.63
N PHE A 78 13.78 32.81 5.49
CA PHE A 78 13.56 31.36 5.42
C PHE A 78 14.59 30.62 6.28
N ILE A 79 15.89 30.88 6.07
CA ILE A 79 16.98 30.22 6.80
C ILE A 79 16.90 30.52 8.30
N VAL A 80 16.73 31.79 8.68
CA VAL A 80 16.68 32.20 10.09
C VAL A 80 15.49 31.56 10.81
N ASN A 81 14.33 31.49 10.18
CA ASN A 81 13.15 30.87 10.76
C ASN A 81 13.33 29.36 10.95
N HIS A 82 13.89 28.66 9.95
CA HIS A 82 14.15 27.22 10.07
C HIS A 82 15.21 26.92 11.13
N TYR A 83 16.24 27.76 11.25
CA TYR A 83 17.23 27.65 12.30
C TYR A 83 16.61 27.82 13.69
N ARG A 84 15.81 28.87 13.90
CA ARG A 84 15.10 29.11 15.18
C ARG A 84 14.18 27.94 15.54
N GLN A 85 13.44 27.42 14.57
CA GLN A 85 12.60 26.24 14.78
C GLN A 85 13.43 25.01 15.16
N ALA A 86 14.56 24.75 14.50
CA ALA A 86 15.43 23.64 14.83
C ALA A 86 15.96 23.75 16.27
N VAL A 87 16.46 24.93 16.67
CA VAL A 87 16.92 25.20 18.04
C VAL A 87 15.80 25.01 19.05
N GLN A 88 14.60 25.50 18.74
CA GLN A 88 13.44 25.35 19.62
C GLN A 88 13.08 23.87 19.82
N VAL A 89 13.02 23.09 18.74
CA VAL A 89 12.71 21.65 18.83
C VAL A 89 13.78 20.87 19.60
N ILE A 90 15.06 21.20 19.41
CA ILE A 90 16.14 20.60 20.21
C ILE A 90 15.89 20.88 21.69
N LYS A 91 15.66 22.14 22.06
CA LYS A 91 15.42 22.55 23.44
C LYS A 91 14.19 21.86 24.06
N GLU A 92 13.10 21.73 23.29
CA GLU A 92 11.86 21.13 23.76
C GLU A 92 11.98 19.62 23.93
N LEU A 93 12.63 18.92 23.00
CA LEU A 93 12.65 17.46 22.95
C LEU A 93 13.88 16.82 23.60
N GLU A 94 14.91 17.58 23.96
CA GLU A 94 16.16 17.05 24.53
C GLU A 94 15.91 16.25 25.82
N GLY A 95 15.05 16.77 26.71
CA GLY A 95 14.69 16.07 27.96
C GLY A 95 13.92 14.78 27.71
N ASP A 96 12.93 14.82 26.82
CA ASP A 96 12.12 13.65 26.46
C ASP A 96 12.97 12.58 25.75
N LEU A 97 13.86 12.99 24.86
CA LEU A 97 14.80 12.10 24.19
C LEU A 97 15.75 11.44 25.21
N ALA A 98 16.29 12.19 26.17
CA ALA A 98 17.16 11.66 27.21
C ALA A 98 16.42 10.63 28.10
N ASN A 99 15.17 10.92 28.48
CA ASN A 99 14.34 9.99 29.25
C ASN A 99 14.05 8.71 28.46
N ASN A 100 13.66 8.84 27.19
CA ASN A 100 13.38 7.69 26.32
C ASN A 100 14.62 6.83 26.08
N LYS A 101 15.79 7.46 25.84
CA LYS A 101 17.08 6.76 25.74
C LYS A 101 17.37 5.94 26.99
N LYS A 102 17.21 6.53 28.17
CA LYS A 102 17.44 5.85 29.45
C LYS A 102 16.47 4.67 29.64
N ASN A 103 15.19 4.87 29.35
CA ASN A 103 14.16 3.85 29.50
C ASN A 103 14.35 2.67 28.54
N LEU A 104 14.81 2.94 27.32
CA LEU A 104 15.06 1.93 26.29
C LEU A 104 16.47 1.35 26.34
N GLY A 105 17.35 1.84 27.22
CA GLY A 105 18.76 1.45 27.27
C GLY A 105 19.53 1.75 25.98
N CYS A 106 19.17 2.85 25.31
CA CYS A 106 19.63 3.22 23.97
C CYS A 106 20.60 4.41 24.02
N SER A 107 21.66 4.34 23.20
CA SER A 107 22.68 5.37 22.99
C SER A 107 22.49 6.08 21.65
N ASP A 108 23.21 7.19 21.41
CA ASP A 108 23.19 7.85 20.10
C ASP A 108 23.74 6.95 18.98
N ASP A 109 24.73 6.11 19.29
CA ASP A 109 25.31 5.15 18.34
C ASP A 109 24.32 4.06 17.94
N ASP A 110 23.30 3.78 18.76
CA ASP A 110 22.25 2.82 18.40
C ASP A 110 21.37 3.35 17.26
N PHE A 111 21.13 4.66 17.16
CA PHE A 111 20.32 5.20 16.06
C PHE A 111 20.97 4.97 14.69
N GLU A 112 22.26 5.29 14.58
CA GLU A 112 23.02 5.07 13.34
C GLU A 112 23.14 3.58 13.04
N ARG A 113 23.41 2.75 14.07
CA ARG A 113 23.47 1.29 13.91
C ARG A 113 22.14 0.72 13.44
N HIS A 114 21.02 1.13 14.02
CA HIS A 114 19.69 0.67 13.61
C HIS A 114 19.35 1.14 12.19
N PHE A 115 19.69 2.38 11.83
CA PHE A 115 19.50 2.89 10.48
C PHE A 115 20.26 2.06 9.43
N ILE A 116 21.55 1.80 9.68
CA ILE A 116 22.39 0.96 8.79
C ILE A 116 21.88 -0.48 8.76
N ALA A 117 21.52 -1.05 9.91
CA ALA A 117 21.00 -2.42 9.99
C ALA A 117 19.69 -2.57 9.23
N GLU A 118 18.78 -1.59 9.32
CA GLU A 118 17.53 -1.56 8.56
C GLU A 118 17.80 -1.48 7.05
N GLN A 119 18.73 -0.62 6.64
CA GLN A 119 19.13 -0.50 5.23
C GLN A 119 19.71 -1.82 4.69
N GLN A 120 20.59 -2.46 5.46
CA GLN A 120 21.18 -3.75 5.10
C GLN A 120 20.14 -4.87 5.05
N TYR A 121 19.24 -4.92 6.02
CA TYR A 121 18.14 -5.89 6.04
C TYR A 121 17.28 -5.75 4.79
N LEU A 122 16.87 -4.53 4.44
CA LEU A 122 16.04 -4.26 3.26
C LEU A 122 16.78 -4.47 1.93
N SER A 123 18.09 -4.20 1.87
CA SER A 123 18.89 -4.49 0.67
C SER A 123 19.15 -5.98 0.47
N ASN A 124 19.24 -6.73 1.57
CA ASN A 124 19.49 -8.17 1.59
C ASN A 124 18.19 -8.99 1.58
N LEU A 125 17.02 -8.35 1.51
CA LEU A 125 15.78 -9.03 1.21
C LEU A 125 15.89 -9.60 -0.21
N GLU A 126 16.38 -10.83 -0.30
CA GLU A 126 16.36 -11.60 -1.53
C GLU A 126 14.92 -11.66 -2.02
N LYS A 127 14.72 -11.36 -3.30
CA LYS A 127 13.44 -11.64 -3.92
C LYS A 127 13.17 -13.13 -3.71
N PRO A 128 11.95 -13.51 -3.28
CA PRO A 128 11.63 -14.91 -3.08
C PRO A 128 12.02 -15.70 -4.33
N ASP A 129 12.65 -16.86 -4.14
CA ASP A 129 12.98 -17.76 -5.24
C ASP A 129 11.72 -17.93 -6.11
N PRO A 130 11.78 -17.61 -7.42
CA PRO A 130 10.63 -17.72 -8.31
C PRO A 130 9.94 -19.09 -8.24
N VAL A 131 10.69 -20.16 -7.95
CA VAL A 131 10.15 -21.51 -7.77
C VAL A 131 9.34 -21.63 -6.48
N VAL A 132 9.81 -21.03 -5.38
CA VAL A 132 9.07 -21.01 -4.10
C VAL A 132 7.79 -20.21 -4.23
N GLU A 133 7.82 -19.07 -4.92
CA GLU A 133 6.62 -18.27 -5.18
C GLU A 133 5.63 -19.02 -6.07
N MET A 134 6.13 -19.73 -7.09
CA MET A 134 5.28 -20.57 -7.93
C MET A 134 4.60 -21.70 -7.15
N LYS A 135 5.29 -22.33 -6.18
CA LYS A 135 4.69 -23.35 -5.29
C LYS A 135 3.61 -22.75 -4.38
N LYS A 136 3.80 -21.51 -3.90
CA LYS A 136 2.79 -20.77 -3.13
C LYS A 136 1.55 -20.46 -3.97
N GLU A 137 1.73 -20.00 -5.21
CA GLU A 137 0.63 -19.75 -6.15
C GLU A 137 -0.08 -21.05 -6.56
N TYR A 138 0.65 -22.14 -6.74
CA TYR A 138 0.08 -23.45 -6.98
C TYR A 138 -0.86 -23.85 -5.83
N VAL A 139 -0.44 -23.75 -4.56
CA VAL A 139 -1.31 -24.04 -3.41
C VAL A 139 -2.55 -23.15 -3.35
N LYS A 140 -2.44 -21.85 -3.69
CA LYS A 140 -3.61 -20.96 -3.80
C LYS A 140 -4.57 -21.44 -4.89
N SER A 141 -4.04 -21.80 -6.06
CA SER A 141 -4.84 -22.29 -7.19
C SER A 141 -5.57 -23.59 -6.88
N LEU A 142 -4.95 -24.52 -6.13
CA LEU A 142 -5.57 -25.76 -5.65
C LEU A 142 -6.76 -25.47 -4.72
N ARG A 143 -6.58 -24.53 -3.79
CA ARG A 143 -7.65 -24.13 -2.86
C ARG A 143 -8.80 -23.45 -3.60
N GLN A 144 -8.48 -22.58 -4.57
CA GLN A 144 -9.49 -21.93 -5.40
C GLN A 144 -10.28 -22.93 -6.23
N LEU A 145 -9.60 -23.95 -6.79
CA LEU A 145 -10.23 -25.05 -7.50
C LEU A 145 -11.19 -25.84 -6.58
N ALA A 146 -10.78 -26.13 -5.34
CA ALA A 146 -11.64 -26.82 -4.38
C ALA A 146 -12.93 -26.02 -4.08
N ILE A 147 -12.81 -24.70 -3.89
CA ILE A 147 -13.96 -23.80 -3.69
C ILE A 147 -14.89 -23.84 -4.92
N TYR A 148 -14.35 -23.64 -6.12
CA TYR A 148 -15.17 -23.64 -7.33
C TYR A 148 -15.83 -24.99 -7.60
N ARG A 149 -15.17 -26.11 -7.29
CA ARG A 149 -15.78 -27.44 -7.39
C ARG A 149 -16.97 -27.57 -6.44
N GLN A 150 -16.85 -27.12 -5.19
CA GLN A 150 -17.94 -27.14 -4.22
C GLN A 150 -19.10 -26.21 -4.62
N GLU A 151 -18.80 -25.00 -5.11
CA GLU A 151 -19.80 -24.05 -5.62
C GLU A 151 -20.53 -24.60 -6.86
N TRP A 152 -19.82 -25.27 -7.76
CA TRP A 152 -20.41 -25.93 -8.91
C TRP A 152 -21.29 -27.12 -8.49
N GLU A 153 -20.84 -27.98 -7.58
CA GLU A 153 -21.63 -29.10 -7.09
C GLU A 153 -22.94 -28.63 -6.45
N THR A 154 -22.88 -27.63 -5.58
CA THR A 154 -24.06 -27.05 -4.94
C THR A 154 -25.00 -26.41 -5.97
N THR A 155 -24.49 -25.63 -6.92
CA THR A 155 -25.27 -25.02 -8.00
C THR A 155 -25.90 -26.07 -8.91
N ARG A 156 -25.16 -27.15 -9.22
CA ARG A 156 -25.63 -28.28 -10.02
C ARG A 156 -26.75 -29.03 -9.32
N HIS A 157 -26.59 -29.35 -8.04
CA HIS A 157 -27.63 -30.00 -7.24
C HIS A 157 -28.89 -29.12 -7.12
N ALA A 158 -28.73 -27.81 -6.89
CA ALA A 158 -29.84 -26.86 -6.89
C ALA A 158 -30.56 -26.83 -8.25
N THR A 159 -29.83 -26.84 -9.36
CA THR A 159 -30.39 -26.86 -10.71
C THR A 159 -31.15 -28.15 -11.01
N ILE A 160 -30.62 -29.30 -10.57
CA ILE A 160 -31.29 -30.61 -10.72
C ILE A 160 -32.59 -30.64 -9.90
N ASN A 161 -32.55 -30.20 -8.64
CA ASN A 161 -33.72 -30.14 -7.77
C ASN A 161 -34.77 -29.18 -8.32
N PHE A 162 -34.35 -28.01 -8.81
CA PHE A 162 -35.22 -27.01 -9.42
C PHE A 162 -35.89 -27.54 -10.69
N ARG A 163 -35.13 -28.24 -11.55
CA ARG A 163 -35.68 -28.94 -12.73
C ARG A 163 -36.69 -30.03 -12.35
N GLN A 164 -36.44 -30.79 -11.29
CA GLN A 164 -37.36 -31.83 -10.82
C GLN A 164 -38.67 -31.24 -10.26
N GLN A 165 -38.61 -30.10 -9.57
CA GLN A 165 -39.79 -29.43 -9.01
C GLN A 165 -40.67 -28.76 -10.09
N LEU A 166 -40.05 -28.18 -11.13
CA LEU A 166 -40.75 -27.46 -12.20
C LEU A 166 -41.18 -28.33 -13.39
N ALA A 167 -40.74 -29.59 -13.45
CA ALA A 167 -41.26 -30.56 -14.41
C ALA A 167 -42.80 -30.74 -14.31
N ALA A 168 -43.41 -30.28 -13.21
CA ALA A 168 -44.86 -30.26 -13.00
C ALA A 168 -45.57 -28.94 -13.39
N SER A 169 -44.86 -27.82 -13.61
CA SER A 169 -45.47 -26.48 -13.79
C SER A 169 -45.24 -25.80 -15.15
N GLY A 170 -44.31 -26.28 -15.97
CA GLY A 170 -44.12 -25.84 -17.36
C GLY A 170 -43.41 -24.48 -17.56
N ASP A 171 -42.79 -23.91 -16.53
CA ASP A 171 -42.02 -22.65 -16.65
C ASP A 171 -40.59 -22.89 -17.16
N ASN A 172 -40.36 -22.60 -18.44
CA ASN A 172 -39.08 -22.79 -19.15
C ASN A 172 -38.04 -21.68 -18.89
N THR A 173 -38.47 -20.53 -18.36
CA THR A 173 -37.59 -19.35 -18.22
C THR A 173 -36.63 -19.50 -17.04
N GLY A 174 -37.13 -19.94 -15.89
CA GLY A 174 -36.31 -20.23 -14.71
C GLY A 174 -35.33 -21.38 -14.94
N ILE A 175 -35.72 -22.40 -15.71
CA ILE A 175 -34.85 -23.55 -16.02
C ILE A 175 -33.66 -23.11 -16.88
N SER A 176 -33.89 -22.23 -17.85
CA SER A 176 -32.82 -21.65 -18.69
C SER A 176 -31.83 -20.82 -17.87
N GLN A 177 -32.32 -20.04 -16.89
CA GLN A 177 -31.44 -19.26 -16.01
C GLN A 177 -30.60 -20.12 -15.07
N ALA A 178 -31.21 -21.13 -14.43
CA ALA A 178 -30.49 -22.04 -13.53
C ALA A 178 -29.41 -22.85 -14.27
N THR A 179 -29.69 -23.24 -15.51
CA THR A 179 -28.73 -24.00 -16.35
C THR A 179 -27.58 -23.13 -16.83
N PHE A 180 -27.85 -21.91 -17.24
CA PHE A 180 -26.83 -20.92 -17.55
C PHE A 180 -25.90 -20.65 -16.35
N GLN A 181 -26.47 -20.53 -15.14
CA GLN A 181 -25.66 -20.35 -13.92
C GLN A 181 -24.77 -21.56 -13.61
N ALA A 182 -25.26 -22.78 -13.85
CA ALA A 182 -24.47 -24.01 -13.70
C ALA A 182 -23.37 -24.14 -14.77
N GLU A 183 -23.60 -23.64 -15.98
CA GLU A 183 -22.58 -23.58 -17.04
C GLU A 183 -21.48 -22.57 -16.72
N ILE A 184 -21.84 -21.40 -16.18
CA ILE A 184 -20.86 -20.40 -15.72
C ILE A 184 -19.96 -20.97 -14.62
N SER A 185 -20.55 -21.58 -13.59
CA SER A 185 -19.76 -22.17 -12.49
C SER A 185 -18.89 -23.33 -12.96
N TYR A 186 -19.35 -24.11 -13.95
CA TYR A 186 -18.52 -25.13 -14.59
C TYR A 186 -17.34 -24.52 -15.37
N GLY A 187 -17.56 -23.42 -16.09
CA GLY A 187 -16.49 -22.70 -16.78
C GLY A 187 -15.42 -22.16 -15.81
N GLN A 188 -15.82 -21.71 -14.61
CA GLN A 188 -14.88 -21.31 -13.56
C GLN A 188 -14.02 -22.48 -13.07
N VAL A 189 -14.61 -23.67 -12.89
CA VAL A 189 -13.88 -24.90 -12.56
C VAL A 189 -12.87 -25.23 -13.66
N GLN A 190 -13.27 -25.24 -14.93
CA GLN A 190 -12.38 -25.56 -16.05
C GLN A 190 -11.17 -24.61 -16.13
N ASN A 191 -11.40 -23.31 -15.95
CA ASN A 191 -10.34 -22.32 -15.94
C ASN A 191 -9.36 -22.53 -14.77
N ALA A 192 -9.87 -22.86 -13.58
CA ALA A 192 -9.03 -23.17 -12.43
C ALA A 192 -8.25 -24.49 -12.61
N GLU A 193 -8.85 -25.52 -13.22
CA GLU A 193 -8.17 -26.77 -13.56
C GLU A 193 -7.04 -26.56 -14.56
N ALA A 194 -7.26 -25.72 -15.58
CA ALA A 194 -6.24 -25.35 -16.54
C ALA A 194 -5.05 -24.63 -15.87
N LEU A 195 -5.33 -23.73 -14.91
CA LEU A 195 -4.30 -23.03 -14.16
C LEU A 195 -3.50 -23.98 -13.23
N VAL A 196 -4.17 -24.89 -12.54
CA VAL A 196 -3.54 -25.93 -11.71
C VAL A 196 -2.64 -26.82 -12.56
N THR A 197 -3.12 -27.27 -13.72
CA THR A 197 -2.36 -28.10 -14.67
C THR A 197 -1.11 -27.36 -15.17
N LEU A 198 -1.22 -26.05 -15.46
CA LEU A 198 -0.09 -25.23 -15.87
C LEU A 198 1.02 -25.23 -14.81
N TYR A 199 0.66 -25.02 -13.54
CA TYR A 199 1.61 -25.05 -12.44
C TYR A 199 2.22 -26.44 -12.21
N GLU A 200 1.45 -27.51 -12.38
CA GLU A 200 1.96 -28.88 -12.28
C GLU A 200 3.01 -29.18 -13.34
N VAL A 201 2.79 -28.74 -14.58
CA VAL A 201 3.77 -28.87 -15.67
C VAL A 201 5.03 -28.04 -15.38
N MET A 202 4.87 -26.80 -14.91
CA MET A 202 6.02 -25.93 -14.61
C MET A 202 6.86 -26.43 -13.43
N LEU A 203 6.21 -27.01 -12.40
CA LEU A 203 6.86 -27.50 -11.18
C LEU A 203 7.31 -28.98 -11.30
N GLY A 204 6.93 -29.67 -12.38
CA GLY A 204 7.24 -31.09 -12.58
C GLY A 204 6.54 -32.01 -11.58
N VAL A 205 5.33 -31.64 -11.14
CA VAL A 205 4.54 -32.40 -10.16
C VAL A 205 3.80 -33.52 -10.88
N SER A 206 4.10 -34.78 -10.53
CA SER A 206 3.46 -35.96 -11.12
C SER A 206 2.12 -36.31 -10.48
N GLU A 207 1.96 -36.03 -9.19
CA GLU A 207 0.73 -36.26 -8.42
C GLU A 207 0.28 -34.95 -7.77
N GLN A 208 -0.96 -34.56 -8.05
CA GLN A 208 -1.56 -33.34 -7.51
C GLN A 208 -1.46 -33.30 -5.98
N TRP A 209 -1.01 -32.17 -5.43
CA TRP A 209 -0.90 -32.02 -3.98
C TRP A 209 -2.27 -31.99 -3.33
N THR A 210 -2.39 -32.72 -2.21
CA THR A 210 -3.60 -32.77 -1.40
C THR A 210 -3.36 -32.09 -0.05
N GLU A 211 -4.41 -31.83 0.72
CA GLU A 211 -4.29 -31.26 2.08
C GLU A 211 -3.40 -32.10 3.02
N ASN A 212 -3.22 -33.39 2.71
CA ASN A 212 -2.38 -34.30 3.45
C ASN A 212 -0.91 -34.29 3.03
N SER A 213 -0.59 -33.71 1.86
CA SER A 213 0.77 -33.62 1.34
C SER A 213 1.61 -32.66 2.21
N PRO A 214 2.84 -33.03 2.59
CA PRO A 214 3.69 -32.17 3.42
C PRO A 214 4.02 -30.84 2.73
N GLU A 215 4.23 -30.86 1.41
CA GLU A 215 4.50 -29.67 0.61
C GLU A 215 3.30 -28.72 0.61
N TYR A 216 2.09 -29.23 0.43
CA TYR A 216 0.86 -28.43 0.51
C TYR A 216 0.77 -27.71 1.84
N ARG A 217 0.92 -28.43 2.96
CA ARG A 217 0.81 -27.85 4.31
C ARG A 217 1.87 -26.78 4.57
N GLN A 218 3.10 -26.99 4.09
CA GLN A 218 4.16 -26.01 4.22
C GLN A 218 3.81 -24.70 3.51
N TYR A 219 3.56 -24.75 2.20
CA TYR A 219 3.31 -23.53 1.42
C TYR A 219 1.94 -22.92 1.74
N TYR A 220 0.97 -23.72 2.22
CA TYR A 220 -0.27 -23.22 2.79
C TYR A 220 0.00 -22.34 4.02
N LYS A 221 0.80 -22.83 4.97
CA LYS A 221 1.18 -22.07 6.17
C LYS A 221 1.91 -20.77 5.79
N GLU A 222 2.88 -20.85 4.89
CA GLU A 222 3.61 -19.66 4.41
C GLU A 222 2.69 -18.65 3.73
N ASN A 223 1.70 -19.12 2.96
CA ASN A 223 0.69 -18.25 2.36
C ASN A 223 -0.17 -17.55 3.41
N VAL A 224 -0.61 -18.28 4.44
CA VAL A 224 -1.38 -17.69 5.55
C VAL A 224 -0.56 -16.64 6.30
N GLU A 225 0.70 -16.94 6.61
CA GLU A 225 1.60 -15.97 7.25
C GLU A 225 1.84 -14.74 6.37
N THR A 226 2.02 -14.94 5.06
CA THR A 226 2.20 -13.83 4.11
C THR A 226 0.96 -12.95 4.04
N SER A 227 -0.23 -13.55 3.94
CA SER A 227 -1.50 -12.81 3.95
C SER A 227 -1.72 -12.07 5.26
N TYR A 228 -1.36 -12.68 6.40
CA TYR A 228 -1.43 -12.03 7.71
C TYR A 228 -0.51 -10.80 7.76
N ARG A 229 0.77 -10.92 7.36
CA ARG A 229 1.71 -9.79 7.32
C ARG A 229 1.19 -8.67 6.42
N LYS A 230 0.71 -8.99 5.21
CA LYS A 230 0.09 -7.99 4.31
C LYS A 230 -1.10 -7.28 4.94
N ALA A 231 -1.97 -8.01 5.65
CA ALA A 231 -3.11 -7.41 6.34
C ALA A 231 -2.69 -6.48 7.48
N VAL A 232 -1.62 -6.83 8.22
CA VAL A 232 -1.02 -5.94 9.23
C VAL A 232 -0.45 -4.69 8.58
N ASP A 233 0.33 -4.82 7.51
CA ASP A 233 0.90 -3.68 6.77
C ASP A 233 -0.20 -2.74 6.24
N GLU A 234 -1.30 -3.30 5.71
CA GLU A 234 -2.46 -2.52 5.26
C GLU A 234 -3.18 -1.81 6.39
N LEU A 235 -3.33 -2.46 7.55
CA LEU A 235 -3.91 -1.86 8.74
C LEU A 235 -3.05 -0.71 9.26
N GLU A 236 -1.73 -0.91 9.36
CA GLU A 236 -0.79 0.14 9.75
C GLU A 236 -0.88 1.32 8.80
N ARG A 237 -0.87 1.07 7.48
CA ARG A 237 -1.05 2.13 6.47
C ARG A 237 -2.37 2.87 6.68
N ALA A 238 -3.48 2.16 6.90
CA ALA A 238 -4.78 2.76 7.12
C ALA A 238 -4.82 3.63 8.39
N VAL A 239 -4.22 3.18 9.49
CA VAL A 239 -4.11 3.94 10.74
C VAL A 239 -3.28 5.21 10.52
N VAL A 240 -2.13 5.10 9.87
CA VAL A 240 -1.29 6.27 9.55
C VAL A 240 -2.09 7.25 8.69
N MET A 241 -2.68 6.81 7.58
CA MET A 241 -3.52 7.67 6.73
C MET A 241 -4.62 8.36 7.55
N ARG A 242 -5.27 7.64 8.48
CA ARG A 242 -6.31 8.20 9.34
C ARG A 242 -5.77 9.26 10.30
N ILE A 243 -4.61 9.04 10.92
CA ILE A 243 -3.95 10.04 11.78
C ILE A 243 -3.66 11.32 10.99
N TRP A 244 -3.18 11.17 9.75
CA TRP A 244 -2.91 12.30 8.86
C TRP A 244 -4.18 13.05 8.46
N GLU A 245 -5.27 12.35 8.14
CA GLU A 245 -6.57 12.97 7.90
C GLU A 245 -7.05 13.80 9.09
N LEU A 246 -7.01 13.22 10.29
CA LEU A 246 -7.43 13.88 11.52
C LEU A 246 -6.57 15.13 11.83
N THR A 247 -5.26 15.04 11.56
CA THR A 247 -4.34 16.16 11.70
C THR A 247 -4.67 17.29 10.71
N LYS A 248 -4.97 16.96 9.45
CA LYS A 248 -5.40 17.93 8.42
C LYS A 248 -6.73 18.60 8.78
N MET A 249 -7.65 17.90 9.44
CA MET A 249 -8.93 18.44 9.89
C MET A 249 -8.82 19.33 11.15
N LYS A 250 -7.61 19.61 11.67
CA LYS A 250 -7.38 20.25 12.99
C LYS A 250 -8.13 19.53 14.13
N ALA A 251 -8.33 18.22 14.00
CA ALA A 251 -9.04 17.37 14.97
C ALA A 251 -8.09 16.65 15.94
N THR A 252 -6.80 17.01 15.96
CA THR A 252 -5.84 16.56 16.97
C THR A 252 -6.18 17.24 18.30
N GLY A 253 -7.11 16.63 19.05
CA GLY A 253 -7.62 17.14 20.32
C GLY A 253 -9.02 16.66 20.70
N THR A 254 -9.81 16.12 19.77
CA THR A 254 -11.12 15.50 20.07
C THR A 254 -10.97 14.00 20.22
N GLY A 255 -10.20 13.59 21.23
CA GLY A 255 -10.27 12.23 21.76
C GLY A 255 -11.58 12.06 22.50
N THR A 256 -12.63 11.64 21.80
CA THR A 256 -13.89 11.23 22.42
C THR A 256 -14.39 9.93 21.79
N TYR A 257 -14.13 8.84 22.53
CA TYR A 257 -14.85 7.55 22.55
C TYR A 257 -14.63 6.54 21.40
N ILE A 258 -13.49 5.85 21.41
CA ILE A 258 -13.49 4.40 21.14
C ILE A 258 -13.84 3.72 22.47
N ARG A 259 -15.14 3.64 22.77
CA ARG A 259 -15.68 2.76 23.81
C ARG A 259 -16.05 1.46 23.08
N LEU A 260 -15.13 0.50 23.10
CA LEU A 260 -15.47 -0.91 22.84
C LEU A 260 -16.33 -1.37 24.02
N VAL A 261 -17.65 -1.24 23.90
CA VAL A 261 -18.58 -1.98 24.75
C VAL A 261 -18.66 -3.37 24.16
N MET A 262 -17.86 -4.28 24.73
CA MET A 262 -18.15 -5.71 24.67
C MET A 262 -19.13 -6.00 25.79
N ASP A 263 -20.43 -6.06 25.47
CA ASP A 263 -21.41 -6.66 26.36
C ASP A 263 -21.41 -8.17 26.12
N TRP A 264 -20.80 -8.89 27.06
CA TRP A 264 -21.05 -10.31 27.30
C TRP A 264 -22.05 -10.44 28.44
N THR A 265 -23.32 -10.62 28.09
CA THR A 265 -24.30 -11.47 28.80
C THR A 265 -25.41 -11.85 27.83
#